data_AF-A0A914MGP1-F1
#
_entry.id   AF-A0A914MGP1-F1
#
_cell.length_a   1.000
_cell.length_b   1.000
_cell.length_c   1.000
_cell.angle_alpha   90.00
_cell.angle_beta   90.00
_cell.angle_gamma   90.00
#
_symmetry.space_group_name_H-M   'P 1'
#
loop_
_entity.id
_entity.type
_entity.pdbx_description
1 polymer ?
#
loop_
_entity_poly.entity_id
_entity_poly.type
_entity_poly.pdbx_seq_one_letter_code
_entity_poly.pdbx_strand_id
1 'polypeptide(L)'
;MQGFLFTLELENFKSFRGKQTIGPFKNFSAIIGPNGSGKSNLMDAISFVLGETAKNLRVKKLADLVHGVNVQDAISVNCKVKMMFHQVDDEANEKTEKTFQRSLTEFRVDDQKVSVGEYHKELEKINIFIKARNFLVYQGAVEQIAMQGPREMTQLFEELSKSFELRDDYERLKQEMLAAETNAQVNLTRKKDIVLEMREAKQEQMDAKRFQNLKQD
;
A
#
# COMPACT_ATOMS: atom_id res chain seq x y z
N MET A 1 -17.06 11.57 -10.16
CA MET A 1 -17.01 11.90 -8.72
C MET A 1 -15.74 12.64 -8.41
N GLN A 2 -15.78 13.95 -8.61
CA GLN A 2 -14.69 14.85 -8.28
C GLN A 2 -14.88 15.31 -6.83
N GLY A 3 -13.82 15.32 -6.04
CA GLY A 3 -13.89 15.76 -4.66
C GLY A 3 -12.76 16.70 -4.32
N PHE A 4 -12.99 17.56 -3.33
CA PHE A 4 -11.97 18.51 -2.88
C PHE A 4 -12.00 18.68 -1.37
N LEU A 5 -10.80 18.89 -0.81
CA LEU A 5 -10.63 19.33 0.56
C LEU A 5 -11.30 20.69 0.73
N PHE A 6 -12.24 20.82 1.66
CA PHE A 6 -12.92 22.08 1.92
C PHE A 6 -12.32 22.82 3.12
N THR A 7 -12.21 22.17 4.26
CA THR A 7 -11.62 22.75 5.47
C THR A 7 -10.81 21.72 6.23
N LEU A 8 -9.86 22.23 7.02
CA LEU A 8 -9.07 21.44 7.95
C LEU A 8 -9.14 22.10 9.32
N GLU A 9 -9.74 21.41 10.29
CA GLU A 9 -9.74 21.83 11.68
C GLU A 9 -8.61 21.13 12.42
N LEU A 10 -7.79 21.90 13.15
CA LEU A 10 -6.70 21.40 13.97
C LEU A 10 -6.96 21.76 15.42
N GLU A 11 -6.69 20.83 16.32
CA GLU A 11 -6.77 21.04 17.76
C GLU A 11 -5.44 20.62 18.40
N ASN A 12 -4.71 21.57 18.99
CA ASN A 12 -3.45 21.34 19.70
C ASN A 12 -2.40 20.54 18.90
N PHE A 13 -2.26 20.82 17.60
CA PHE A 13 -1.38 20.08 16.69
C PHE A 13 -0.13 20.88 16.32
N LYS A 14 1.06 20.38 16.66
CA LYS A 14 2.39 20.99 16.41
C LYS A 14 2.45 22.47 16.80
N SER A 15 2.49 23.38 15.82
CA SER A 15 2.53 24.84 16.06
C SER A 15 1.16 25.46 16.32
N PHE A 16 0.07 24.71 16.13
CA PHE A 16 -1.31 25.21 16.26
C PHE A 16 -1.84 24.93 17.67
N ARG A 17 -1.96 26.00 18.48
CA ARG A 17 -2.54 25.97 19.83
C ARG A 17 -4.07 26.12 19.77
N GLY A 18 -4.78 25.34 20.58
CA GLY A 18 -6.25 25.38 20.64
C GLY A 18 -6.88 24.89 19.34
N LYS A 19 -8.16 25.23 19.14
CA LYS A 19 -8.89 24.90 17.91
C LYS A 19 -8.62 25.98 16.85
N GLN A 20 -8.15 25.57 15.68
CA GLN A 20 -7.87 26.40 14.53
C GLN A 20 -8.56 25.82 13.29
N THR A 21 -9.23 26.65 12.50
CA THR A 21 -9.87 26.21 11.25
C THR A 21 -9.12 26.84 10.08
N ILE A 22 -8.61 25.98 9.19
CA ILE A 22 -7.91 26.39 7.96
C ILE A 22 -8.84 26.13 6.78
N GLY A 23 -9.00 27.15 5.94
CA GLY A 23 -9.86 27.14 4.78
C GLY A 23 -10.87 28.30 4.79
N PRO A 24 -11.88 28.26 3.91
CA PRO A 24 -12.13 27.21 2.93
C PRO A 24 -11.03 27.15 1.85
N PHE A 25 -10.62 25.94 1.49
CA PHE A 25 -9.72 25.71 0.36
C PHE A 25 -10.48 25.81 -0.96
N LYS A 26 -9.77 26.27 -2.00
CA LYS A 26 -10.25 26.31 -3.38
C LYS A 26 -9.50 25.26 -4.19
N ASN A 27 -9.84 25.11 -5.47
CA ASN A 27 -9.16 24.21 -6.42
C ASN A 27 -7.64 24.44 -6.46
N PHE A 28 -7.21 25.68 -6.24
CA PHE A 28 -5.82 26.04 -6.06
C PHE A 28 -5.68 26.98 -4.86
N SER A 29 -4.82 26.60 -3.93
CA SER A 29 -4.52 27.36 -2.71
C SER A 29 -3.01 27.37 -2.49
N ALA A 30 -2.45 28.55 -2.21
CA ALA A 30 -1.05 28.71 -1.86
C ALA A 30 -0.91 29.00 -0.36
N ILE A 31 -0.03 28.27 0.33
CA ILE A 31 0.28 28.48 1.75
C ILE A 31 1.56 29.32 1.84
N ILE A 32 1.43 30.57 2.28
CA ILE A 32 2.54 31.53 2.37
C ILE A 32 2.81 31.93 3.83
N GLY A 33 4.01 32.45 4.10
CA GLY A 33 4.43 32.91 5.42
C GLY A 33 5.94 32.80 5.64
N PRO A 34 6.49 33.44 6.69
CA PRO A 34 7.92 33.41 6.99
C PRO A 34 8.41 32.01 7.40
N ASN A 35 9.73 31.80 7.37
CA ASN A 35 10.30 30.53 7.84
C ASN A 35 9.95 30.30 9.32
N GLY A 36 9.60 29.06 9.67
CA GLY A 36 9.15 28.70 11.02
C GLY A 36 7.67 28.98 11.33
N SER A 37 6.89 29.60 10.43
CA SER A 37 5.48 29.92 10.66
C SER A 37 4.51 28.71 10.67
N GLY A 38 5.03 27.48 10.62
CA GLY A 38 4.20 26.27 10.64
C GLY A 38 3.62 25.83 9.29
N LYS A 39 4.03 26.41 8.16
CA LYS A 39 3.53 26.03 6.81
C LYS A 39 3.62 24.53 6.55
N SER A 40 4.79 23.94 6.79
CA SER A 40 4.99 22.50 6.60
C SER A 40 4.25 21.66 7.65
N ASN A 41 3.89 22.22 8.81
CA ASN A 41 3.07 21.52 9.80
C ASN A 41 1.63 21.34 9.33
N LEU A 42 1.13 22.23 8.46
CA LEU A 42 -0.17 22.05 7.79
C LEU A 42 -0.13 20.83 6.86
N MET A 43 0.97 20.63 6.14
CA MET A 43 1.18 19.41 5.34
C MET A 43 1.21 18.16 6.23
N ASP A 44 1.91 18.20 7.37
CA ASP A 44 1.90 17.08 8.31
C ASP A 44 0.51 16.81 8.90
N ALA A 45 -0.33 17.84 9.09
CA ALA A 45 -1.70 17.68 9.55
C ALA A 45 -2.57 16.97 8.52
N ILE A 46 -2.42 17.32 7.24
CA ILE A 46 -3.07 16.62 6.12
C ILE A 46 -2.59 15.17 6.06
N SER A 47 -1.28 14.92 6.08
CA SER A 47 -0.73 13.57 6.13
C SER A 47 -1.25 12.77 7.33
N PHE A 48 -1.33 13.42 8.50
CA PHE A 48 -1.84 12.81 9.72
C PHE A 48 -3.30 12.41 9.57
N VAL A 49 -4.21 13.31 9.18
CA VAL A 49 -5.63 12.95 9.03
C VAL A 49 -5.86 11.91 7.93
N LEU A 50 -5.02 11.88 6.90
CA LEU A 50 -5.05 10.83 5.89
C LEU A 50 -4.51 9.48 6.37
N GLY A 51 -4.11 9.34 7.63
CA GLY A 51 -3.77 8.03 8.21
C GLY A 51 -2.30 7.62 8.06
N GLU A 52 -1.40 8.57 7.75
CA GLU A 52 0.04 8.28 7.67
C GLU A 52 0.66 7.83 9.00
N THR A 53 1.69 7.02 8.92
CA THR A 53 2.40 6.53 10.12
C THR A 53 3.37 7.58 10.66
N ALA A 54 3.74 7.44 11.94
CA ALA A 54 4.69 8.34 12.60
C ALA A 54 6.04 8.45 11.88
N LYS A 55 6.45 7.41 11.13
CA LYS A 55 7.71 7.42 10.36
C LYS A 55 7.69 8.40 9.19
N ASN A 56 6.52 8.58 8.58
CA ASN A 56 6.32 9.45 7.43
C ASN A 56 5.97 10.87 7.84
N LEU A 57 5.41 11.03 9.04
CA LEU A 57 5.32 12.32 9.70
C LEU A 57 6.69 12.66 10.25
N ARG A 58 7.14 13.91 10.14
CA ARG A 58 8.50 14.33 10.55
C ARG A 58 8.66 14.38 12.07
N VAL A 59 8.44 13.25 12.76
CA VAL A 59 8.41 13.05 14.22
C VAL A 59 8.90 11.64 14.58
N LYS A 60 9.40 11.45 15.81
CA LYS A 60 9.81 10.12 16.30
C LYS A 60 8.64 9.37 16.93
N LYS A 61 7.80 10.08 17.68
CA LYS A 61 6.60 9.55 18.35
C LYS A 61 5.39 10.37 17.96
N LEU A 62 4.21 9.74 17.91
CA LEU A 62 2.97 10.46 17.64
C LEU A 62 2.65 11.51 18.73
N ALA A 63 3.08 11.28 19.98
CA ALA A 63 2.92 12.25 21.06
C ALA A 63 3.65 13.58 20.77
N ASP A 64 4.72 13.56 19.96
CA ASP A 64 5.47 14.76 19.58
C ASP A 64 4.68 15.66 18.60
N LEU A 65 3.52 15.19 18.11
CA LEU A 65 2.58 15.98 17.31
C LEU A 65 1.74 16.92 18.17
N VAL A 66 1.68 16.72 19.49
CA VAL A 66 0.88 17.59 20.37
C VAL A 66 1.62 18.90 20.60
N HIS A 67 0.88 20.00 20.51
CA HIS A 67 1.41 21.34 20.74
C HIS A 67 2.03 21.46 22.14
N GLY A 68 3.23 22.04 22.20
CA GLY A 68 3.94 22.33 23.46
C GLY A 68 4.70 21.14 24.08
N VAL A 69 4.57 19.91 23.56
CA VAL A 69 5.24 18.73 24.15
C VAL A 69 6.75 18.85 24.15
N ASN A 70 7.36 19.32 23.06
CA ASN A 70 8.82 19.44 22.96
C ASN A 70 9.42 20.51 23.87
N VAL A 71 8.60 21.44 24.39
CA VAL A 71 9.02 22.57 25.23
C VAL A 71 8.48 22.40 26.67
N GLN A 72 7.88 21.25 26.99
CA GLN A 72 7.21 20.99 28.27
C GLN A 72 6.12 22.02 28.64
N ASP A 73 5.51 22.65 27.65
CA ASP A 73 4.43 23.64 27.78
C ASP A 73 3.13 23.09 27.13
N ALA A 74 2.93 21.78 27.25
CA ALA A 74 1.78 21.10 26.65
C ALA A 74 0.51 21.38 27.48
N ILE A 75 -0.45 22.05 26.85
CA ILE A 75 -1.73 22.40 27.49
C ILE A 75 -2.74 21.23 27.41
N SER A 76 -2.43 20.23 26.59
CA SER A 76 -3.23 19.03 26.38
C SER A 76 -2.32 17.83 26.19
N VAL A 77 -2.82 16.64 26.53
CA VAL A 77 -2.16 15.35 26.24
C VAL A 77 -2.55 14.76 24.88
N ASN A 78 -3.48 15.41 24.18
CA ASN A 78 -4.01 14.93 22.90
C ASN A 78 -4.10 16.06 21.87
N CYS A 79 -4.00 15.67 20.60
CA CYS A 79 -4.21 16.54 19.44
C CYS A 79 -5.22 15.89 18.49
N LYS A 80 -5.95 16.71 17.73
CA LYS A 80 -6.90 16.22 16.73
C LYS A 80 -6.74 16.99 15.43
N VAL A 81 -7.00 16.32 14.32
CA VAL A 81 -7.15 16.94 13.01
C VAL A 81 -8.42 16.39 12.37
N LYS A 82 -9.31 17.26 11.95
CA LYS A 82 -10.55 16.94 11.22
C LYS A 82 -10.47 17.55 9.83
N MET A 83 -10.63 16.72 8.82
CA MET A 83 -10.72 17.07 7.42
C MET A 83 -12.18 17.02 6.99
N MET A 84 -12.65 18.07 6.34
CA MET A 84 -13.94 18.11 5.66
C MET A 84 -13.70 18.00 4.16
N PHE A 85 -14.26 16.97 3.55
CA PHE A 85 -14.14 16.66 2.14
C PHE A 85 -15.49 16.80 1.47
N HIS A 86 -15.57 17.60 0.42
CA HIS A 86 -16.77 17.69 -0.41
C HIS A 86 -16.63 16.77 -1.60
N GLN A 87 -17.62 15.92 -1.81
CA GLN A 87 -17.76 15.13 -3.03
C GLN A 87 -18.84 15.78 -3.89
N VAL A 88 -18.54 15.93 -5.17
CA VAL A 88 -19.49 16.36 -6.18
C VAL A 88 -19.78 15.14 -7.04
N ASP A 89 -21.04 14.74 -7.04
CA ASP A 89 -21.55 13.80 -8.01
C ASP A 89 -21.94 14.58 -9.27
N ASP A 90 -21.18 14.34 -10.35
CA ASP A 90 -21.36 15.02 -11.63
C ASP A 90 -22.70 14.64 -12.30
N GLU A 91 -23.27 13.47 -11.96
CA GLU A 91 -24.54 12.99 -12.53
C GLU A 91 -25.76 13.48 -11.75
N ALA A 92 -25.67 13.51 -10.40
CA ALA A 92 -26.77 13.92 -9.53
C ALA A 92 -26.76 15.43 -9.19
N ASN A 93 -25.66 16.14 -9.48
CA ASN A 93 -25.41 17.51 -9.04
C ASN A 93 -25.55 17.68 -7.51
N GLU A 94 -25.42 16.58 -6.77
CA GLU A 94 -25.57 16.52 -5.32
C GLU A 94 -24.19 16.66 -4.69
N LYS A 95 -24.10 17.55 -3.72
CA LYS A 95 -22.88 17.79 -2.96
C LYS A 95 -23.01 17.07 -1.62
N THR A 96 -22.26 15.99 -1.47
CA THR A 96 -22.16 15.27 -0.21
C THR A 96 -20.92 15.74 0.56
N GLU A 97 -21.09 15.91 1.86
CA GLU A 97 -20.00 16.24 2.78
C GLU A 97 -19.60 14.97 3.52
N LYS A 98 -18.29 14.74 3.60
CA LYS A 98 -17.72 13.65 4.37
C LYS A 98 -16.61 14.16 5.27
N THR A 99 -16.63 13.77 6.53
CA THR A 99 -15.63 14.21 7.50
C THR A 99 -14.76 13.07 7.97
N PHE A 100 -13.47 13.34 8.07
CA PHE A 100 -12.46 12.40 8.53
C PHE A 100 -11.72 13.05 9.68
N GLN A 101 -11.73 12.42 10.85
CA GLN A 101 -11.05 12.94 12.03
C GLN A 101 -10.08 11.90 12.58
N ARG A 102 -8.86 12.33 12.86
CA ARG A 102 -7.85 11.54 13.54
C ARG A 102 -7.38 12.24 14.80
N SER A 103 -7.25 11.46 15.87
CA SER A 103 -6.54 11.82 17.10
C SER A 103 -5.39 10.85 17.34
N LEU A 104 -4.64 10.99 18.43
CA LEU A 104 -3.57 10.06 18.74
C LEU A 104 -4.05 8.61 18.93
N THR A 105 -5.29 8.43 19.39
CA THR A 105 -5.83 7.13 19.82
C THR A 105 -7.08 6.69 19.06
N GLU A 106 -7.78 7.62 18.41
CA GLU A 106 -9.07 7.34 17.76
C GLU A 106 -9.13 7.88 16.33
N PHE A 107 -9.89 7.15 15.51
CA PHE A 107 -10.28 7.50 14.14
C PHE A 107 -11.79 7.66 14.09
N ARG A 108 -12.28 8.68 13.38
CA ARG A 108 -13.71 8.90 13.18
C ARG A 108 -14.02 9.29 11.75
N VAL A 109 -15.14 8.79 11.25
CA VAL A 109 -15.74 9.20 9.96
C VAL A 109 -17.14 9.70 10.28
N ASP A 110 -17.50 10.89 9.82
CA ASP A 110 -18.82 11.50 10.08
C ASP A 110 -19.17 11.51 11.57
N ASP A 111 -18.17 11.90 12.38
CA ASP A 111 -18.19 11.94 13.84
C ASP A 111 -18.42 10.59 14.56
N GLN A 112 -18.53 9.48 13.82
CA GLN A 112 -18.62 8.12 14.36
C GLN A 112 -17.25 7.47 14.51
N LYS A 113 -17.00 6.82 15.65
CA LYS A 113 -15.75 6.09 15.90
C LYS A 113 -15.69 4.82 15.05
N VAL A 114 -14.61 4.65 14.31
CA VAL A 114 -14.39 3.52 13.41
C VAL A 114 -13.02 2.87 13.68
N SER A 115 -12.86 1.62 13.25
CA SER A 115 -11.55 0.97 13.25
C SER A 115 -10.60 1.57 12.21
N VAL A 116 -9.29 1.34 12.38
CA VAL A 116 -8.28 1.80 11.40
C VAL A 116 -8.54 1.21 10.01
N GLY A 117 -8.95 -0.05 9.94
CA GLY A 117 -9.26 -0.72 8.67
C GLY A 117 -10.47 -0.11 7.97
N GLU A 118 -11.55 0.19 8.70
CA GLU A 118 -12.73 0.89 8.15
C GLU A 118 -12.39 2.32 7.73
N TYR A 119 -11.61 3.04 8.52
CA TYR A 119 -11.17 4.40 8.19
C TYR A 119 -10.42 4.43 6.85
N HIS A 120 -9.49 3.49 6.65
CA HIS A 120 -8.78 3.36 5.37
C HIS A 120 -9.71 2.98 4.22
N LYS A 121 -10.66 2.06 4.42
CA LYS A 121 -11.68 1.72 3.40
C LYS A 121 -12.51 2.94 2.99
N GLU A 122 -12.90 3.79 3.95
CA GLU A 122 -13.64 5.02 3.64
C GLU A 122 -12.81 6.06 2.87
N LEU A 123 -11.50 6.14 3.11
CA LEU A 123 -10.58 6.96 2.32
C LEU A 123 -10.35 6.40 0.91
N GLU A 124 -10.30 5.08 0.76
CA GLU A 124 -10.19 4.43 -0.55
C GLU A 124 -11.42 4.65 -1.42
N LYS A 125 -12.62 4.72 -0.83
CA LYS A 125 -13.87 5.08 -1.54
C LYS A 125 -13.81 6.47 -2.18
N ILE A 126 -12.99 7.38 -1.65
CA ILE A 126 -12.77 8.71 -2.21
C ILE A 126 -11.48 8.80 -3.05
N ASN A 127 -10.93 7.64 -3.46
CA ASN A 127 -9.70 7.49 -4.24
C ASN A 127 -8.42 8.03 -3.57
N ILE A 128 -8.40 8.13 -2.24
CA ILE A 128 -7.18 8.48 -1.51
C ILE A 128 -6.48 7.20 -1.04
N PHE A 129 -5.49 6.77 -1.82
CA PHE A 129 -4.67 5.59 -1.53
C PHE A 129 -3.41 5.96 -0.74
N ILE A 130 -3.48 5.77 0.57
CA ILE A 130 -2.41 6.17 1.50
C ILE A 130 -1.13 5.35 1.26
N LYS A 131 -1.27 4.06 0.94
CA LYS A 131 -0.13 3.18 0.69
C LYS A 131 0.72 3.65 -0.50
N ALA A 132 0.08 4.16 -1.56
CA ALA A 132 0.76 4.60 -2.77
C ALA A 132 1.45 5.97 -2.63
N ARG A 133 1.01 6.82 -1.68
CA ARG A 133 1.63 8.14 -1.36
C ARG A 133 1.73 9.14 -2.53
N ASN A 134 0.91 9.00 -3.55
CA ASN A 134 1.04 9.74 -4.82
C ASN A 134 0.76 11.24 -4.74
N PHE A 135 0.09 11.68 -3.67
CA PHE A 135 -0.43 13.04 -3.56
C PHE A 135 0.34 13.90 -2.55
N LEU A 136 1.35 13.34 -1.86
CA LEU A 136 2.18 14.06 -0.89
C LEU A 136 3.63 14.13 -1.37
N VAL A 137 4.02 15.32 -1.84
CA VAL A 137 5.41 15.59 -2.23
C VAL A 137 6.06 16.44 -1.16
N TYR A 138 6.91 15.80 -0.34
CA TYR A 138 7.68 16.51 0.68
C TYR A 138 8.84 17.29 0.06
N GLN A 139 9.37 18.25 0.81
CA GLN A 139 10.60 18.95 0.42
C GLN A 139 11.73 17.94 0.22
N GLY A 140 12.40 17.99 -0.94
CA GLY A 140 13.45 17.04 -1.33
C GLY A 140 12.95 15.74 -1.95
N ALA A 141 11.64 15.44 -1.91
CA ALA A 141 11.09 14.21 -2.48
C ALA A 141 11.26 14.16 -4.01
N VAL A 142 11.20 15.31 -4.69
CA VAL A 142 11.39 15.38 -6.16
C VAL A 142 12.78 14.91 -6.56
N GLU A 143 13.81 15.34 -5.83
CA GLU A 143 15.20 14.91 -6.06
C GLU A 143 15.36 13.41 -5.77
N GLN A 144 14.73 12.92 -4.69
CA GLN A 144 14.75 11.50 -4.35
C GLN A 144 14.13 10.65 -5.46
N ILE A 145 12.93 11.01 -5.95
CA ILE A 145 12.25 10.30 -7.04
C ILE A 145 13.13 10.33 -8.31
N ALA A 146 13.76 11.47 -8.62
CA ALA A 146 14.66 11.57 -9.77
C ALA A 146 15.92 10.69 -9.64
N MET A 147 16.34 10.38 -8.41
CA MET A 147 17.50 9.51 -8.13
C MET A 147 17.13 8.03 -7.92
N GLN A 148 15.84 7.68 -7.94
CA GLN A 148 15.41 6.29 -7.72
C GLN A 148 15.92 5.36 -8.81
N GLY A 149 16.35 4.17 -8.37
CA GLY A 149 16.79 3.12 -9.30
C GLY A 149 15.61 2.53 -10.09
N PRO A 150 15.87 1.87 -11.23
CA PRO A 150 14.81 1.25 -12.04
C PRO A 150 13.89 0.30 -11.25
N ARG A 151 14.45 -0.46 -10.29
CA ARG A 151 13.67 -1.40 -9.47
C ARG A 151 12.70 -0.69 -8.53
N GLU A 152 13.13 0.40 -7.89
CA GLU A 152 12.30 1.18 -6.97
C GLU A 152 11.18 1.89 -7.75
N MET A 153 11.49 2.39 -8.95
CA MET A 153 10.47 2.94 -9.85
C MET A 153 9.44 1.89 -10.27
N THR A 154 9.86 0.66 -10.62
CA THR A 154 8.91 -0.42 -10.93
C THR A 154 8.02 -0.75 -9.73
N GLN A 155 8.57 -0.79 -8.51
CA GLN A 155 7.78 -1.02 -7.30
C GLN A 155 6.74 0.08 -7.08
N LEU A 156 7.11 1.35 -7.29
CA LEU A 156 6.17 2.47 -7.23
C LEU A 156 4.99 2.26 -8.21
N PHE A 157 5.27 1.89 -9.47
CA PHE A 157 4.21 1.60 -10.45
C PHE A 157 3.37 0.36 -10.09
N GLU A 158 3.98 -0.64 -9.46
CA GLU A 158 3.27 -1.83 -8.98
C GLU A 158 2.30 -1.48 -7.83
N GLU A 159 2.72 -0.61 -6.91
CA GLU A 159 1.86 -0.09 -5.84
C GLU A 159 0.73 0.77 -6.41
N LEU A 160 1.02 1.62 -7.41
CA LEU A 160 0.04 2.45 -8.11
C LEU A 160 -1.07 1.65 -8.78
N SER A 161 -0.67 0.61 -9.50
CA SER A 161 -1.59 -0.27 -10.25
C SER A 161 -2.34 -1.25 -9.36
N LYS A 162 -1.99 -1.32 -8.06
CA LYS A 162 -2.46 -2.31 -7.09
C LYS A 162 -2.10 -3.76 -7.44
N SER A 163 -1.24 -3.98 -8.44
CA SER A 163 -0.85 -5.34 -8.82
C SER A 163 -0.04 -6.05 -7.73
N PHE A 164 0.54 -5.29 -6.78
CA PHE A 164 1.26 -5.84 -5.64
C PHE A 164 0.39 -6.79 -4.78
N GLU A 165 -0.94 -6.63 -4.77
CA GLU A 165 -1.85 -7.51 -4.02
C GLU A 165 -1.85 -8.94 -4.56
N LEU A 166 -1.51 -9.11 -5.85
CA LEU A 166 -1.45 -10.40 -6.53
C LEU A 166 -0.07 -11.05 -6.46
N ARG A 167 0.92 -10.37 -5.88
CA ARG A 167 2.32 -10.83 -5.87
C ARG A 167 2.47 -12.17 -5.16
N ASP A 168 1.88 -12.32 -3.99
CA ASP A 168 2.02 -13.53 -3.17
C ASP A 168 1.35 -14.74 -3.85
N ASP A 169 0.19 -14.53 -4.49
CA ASP A 169 -0.46 -15.55 -5.31
C ASP A 169 0.36 -15.91 -6.55
N TYR A 170 0.94 -14.91 -7.22
CA TYR A 170 1.81 -15.13 -8.37
C TYR A 170 3.05 -15.95 -7.99
N GLU A 171 3.71 -15.62 -6.88
CA GLU A 171 4.88 -16.36 -6.38
C GLU A 171 4.52 -17.80 -6.02
N ARG A 172 3.40 -18.01 -5.34
CA ARG A 172 2.89 -19.34 -5.01
C ARG A 172 2.62 -20.18 -6.25
N LEU A 173 1.83 -19.66 -7.20
CA LEU A 173 1.50 -20.36 -8.44
C LEU A 173 2.74 -20.65 -9.29
N LYS A 174 3.71 -19.74 -9.30
CA LYS A 174 4.99 -19.94 -9.98
C LYS A 174 5.80 -21.09 -9.36
N GLN A 175 5.83 -21.20 -8.04
CA GLN A 175 6.49 -22.32 -7.35
C GLN A 175 5.79 -23.65 -7.64
N GLU A 176 4.45 -23.68 -7.58
CA GLU A 176 3.66 -24.87 -7.92
C GLU A 176 3.90 -25.32 -9.37
N MET A 177 3.95 -24.37 -10.32
CA MET A 177 4.25 -24.63 -11.72
C MET A 177 5.64 -25.25 -11.91
N LEU A 178 6.68 -24.68 -11.29
CA LEU A 178 8.06 -25.19 -11.38
C LEU A 178 8.20 -26.59 -10.76
N ALA A 179 7.51 -26.85 -9.66
CA ALA A 179 7.48 -28.17 -9.04
C ALA A 179 6.79 -29.21 -9.95
N ALA A 180 5.66 -28.84 -10.57
CA ALA A 180 4.96 -29.69 -11.52
C ALA A 180 5.82 -29.98 -12.77
N GLU A 181 6.51 -28.99 -13.30
CA GLU A 181 7.43 -29.13 -14.44
C GLU A 181 8.58 -30.08 -14.10
N THR A 182 9.20 -29.93 -12.93
CA THR A 182 10.28 -30.82 -12.46
C THR A 182 9.78 -32.26 -12.33
N ASN A 183 8.60 -32.46 -11.73
CA ASN A 183 8.00 -33.79 -11.60
C ASN A 183 7.66 -34.42 -12.96
N ALA A 184 7.15 -33.63 -13.90
CA ALA A 184 6.88 -34.09 -15.27
C ALA A 184 8.16 -34.54 -15.96
N GLN A 185 9.25 -33.78 -15.81
CA GLN A 185 10.54 -34.12 -16.39
C GLN A 185 11.11 -35.42 -15.81
N VAL A 186 11.03 -35.60 -14.49
CA VAL A 186 11.46 -36.84 -13.81
C VAL A 186 10.62 -38.04 -14.29
N ASN A 187 9.31 -37.90 -14.38
CA ASN A 187 8.42 -38.96 -14.85
C ASN A 187 8.69 -39.32 -16.31
N LEU A 188 9.02 -38.34 -17.15
CA LEU A 188 9.35 -38.57 -18.55
C LEU A 188 10.68 -39.31 -18.71
N THR A 189 11.69 -38.99 -17.90
CA THR A 189 12.96 -39.74 -17.85
C THR A 189 12.74 -41.17 -17.39
N ARG A 190 12.03 -41.39 -16.27
CA ARG A 190 11.69 -42.73 -15.79
C ARG A 190 10.95 -43.55 -16.84
N LYS A 191 10.00 -42.95 -17.56
CA LYS A 191 9.29 -43.62 -18.65
C LYS A 191 10.24 -44.04 -19.77
N LYS A 192 11.23 -43.22 -20.14
CA LYS A 192 12.24 -43.59 -21.14
C LYS A 192 13.08 -44.77 -20.68
N ASP A 193 13.50 -44.77 -19.42
CA ASP A 193 14.30 -45.86 -18.83
C ASP A 193 13.52 -47.18 -18.85
N ILE A 194 12.25 -47.18 -18.41
CA ILE A 194 11.37 -48.36 -18.44
C ILE A 194 11.16 -48.87 -19.87
N VAL A 195 11.03 -47.97 -20.85
CA VAL A 195 10.89 -48.37 -22.26
C VAL A 195 12.17 -49.01 -22.80
N LEU A 196 13.34 -48.55 -22.36
CA LEU A 196 14.63 -49.16 -22.71
C LEU A 196 14.74 -50.57 -22.12
N GLU A 197 14.47 -50.72 -20.82
CA GLU A 197 14.49 -52.02 -20.12
C GLU A 197 13.51 -53.02 -20.75
N MET A 198 12.29 -52.58 -21.09
CA MET A 198 11.32 -53.44 -21.79
C MET A 198 11.82 -53.92 -23.15
N ARG A 199 12.62 -53.10 -23.86
CA ARG A 199 13.18 -53.47 -25.16
C ARG A 199 14.29 -54.50 -25.00
N GLU A 200 15.15 -54.32 -24.01
CA GLU A 200 16.21 -55.27 -23.64
C GLU A 200 15.62 -56.62 -23.21
N ALA A 201 14.66 -56.62 -22.29
CA ALA A 201 14.00 -57.85 -21.84
C ALA A 201 13.29 -58.62 -22.97
N LYS A 202 12.69 -57.91 -23.94
CA LYS A 202 12.12 -58.53 -25.15
C LYS A 202 13.19 -59.17 -26.04
N GLN A 203 14.34 -58.52 -26.16
CA GLN A 203 15.48 -59.04 -26.93
C GLN A 203 16.00 -60.34 -26.28
N GLU A 204 16.23 -60.31 -24.97
CA GLU A 204 16.67 -61.49 -24.20
C GLU A 204 15.68 -62.65 -24.30
N GLN A 205 14.37 -62.36 -24.25
CA GLN A 205 13.34 -63.37 -24.42
C GLN A 205 13.39 -64.02 -25.81
N MET A 206 13.63 -63.24 -26.88
CA MET A 206 13.76 -63.77 -28.24
C MET A 206 15.00 -64.65 -28.39
N ASP A 207 16.13 -64.23 -27.83
CA ASP A 207 17.39 -64.99 -27.88
C ASP A 207 17.29 -66.29 -27.08
N ALA A 208 16.66 -66.26 -25.89
CA ALA A 208 16.40 -67.45 -25.08
C ALA A 208 15.53 -68.48 -25.84
N LYS A 209 14.46 -68.02 -26.52
CA LYS A 209 13.62 -68.89 -27.36
C LYS A 209 14.39 -69.50 -28.53
N ARG A 210 15.25 -68.73 -29.20
CA ARG A 210 16.14 -69.25 -30.26
C ARG A 210 17.07 -70.34 -29.74
N PHE A 211 17.69 -70.12 -28.57
CA PHE A 211 18.56 -71.12 -27.93
C PHE A 211 17.81 -72.40 -27.54
N GLN A 212 16.57 -72.30 -27.07
CA GLN A 212 15.77 -73.48 -26.74
C GLN A 212 15.42 -74.31 -27.98
N ASN A 213 15.05 -73.67 -29.09
CA ASN A 213 14.75 -74.36 -30.33
C ASN A 213 15.98 -75.10 -30.89
N LEU A 214 17.17 -74.49 -30.83
CA LEU A 214 18.42 -75.12 -31.26
C LEU A 214 18.90 -76.29 -30.39
N LYS A 215 18.31 -76.51 -29.21
CA LYS A 215 18.60 -77.67 -28.34
C LYS A 215 17.62 -78.84 -28.52
N GLN A 216 16.53 -78.63 -29.24
CA GLN A 216 15.53 -79.67 -29.52
C GLN A 216 15.74 -80.38 -30.86
N ASP A 217 16.60 -79.84 -31.73
CA ASP A 217 17.17 -80.51 -32.91
C ASP A 217 18.50 -81.20 -32.56
#